data_AF-A0A2N3UCK8-F1
#
_entry.id   AF-A0A2N3UCK8-F1
#
_cell.length_a   1.000
_cell.length_b   1.000
_cell.length_c   1.000
_cell.angle_alpha   90.00
_cell.angle_beta   90.00
_cell.angle_gamma   90.00
#
_symmetry.space_group_name_H-M   'P 1'
#
loop_
_entity.id
_entity.type
_entity.pdbx_description
1 polymer ?
#
loop_
_entity_poly.entity_id
_entity_poly.type
_entity_poly.pdbx_seq_one_letter_code
_entity_poly.pdbx_strand_id
1 'polypeptide(L)'
;MASLFVIIFLNLCFVATLLSLSRFYKLRLEDYFFNLICLNLVPALMYVCNYFDILVEYPMSVKYLVSLAVVYILAEPFRKSILKQLRVSIEKFRR
;
A
#
# COMPACT_ATOMS: atom_id res chain seq x y z
N MET A 1 -5.57 -15.31 -14.16
CA MET A 1 -4.34 -15.74 -13.45
C MET A 1 -3.16 -14.80 -13.69
N ALA A 2 -2.85 -14.40 -14.93
CA ALA A 2 -1.73 -13.49 -15.24
C ALA A 2 -1.79 -12.14 -14.49
N SER A 3 -2.97 -11.57 -14.30
CA SER A 3 -3.18 -10.29 -13.58
C SER A 3 -2.80 -10.35 -12.10
N LEU A 4 -3.00 -11.50 -11.44
CA LEU A 4 -2.70 -11.70 -10.03
C LEU A 4 -1.18 -11.77 -9.79
N PHE A 5 -0.45 -12.47 -10.67
CA PHE A 5 1.01 -12.51 -10.64
C PHE A 5 1.64 -11.12 -10.80
N VAL A 6 1.08 -10.28 -11.69
CA VAL A 6 1.57 -8.90 -11.89
C VAL A 6 1.36 -8.04 -10.65
N ILE A 7 0.21 -8.14 -9.98
CA ILE A 7 -0.05 -7.40 -8.72
C ILE A 7 0.93 -7.84 -7.62
N ILE A 8 1.11 -9.16 -7.46
CA ILE A 8 2.02 -9.71 -6.44
C ILE A 8 3.45 -9.26 -6.71
N PHE A 9 3.90 -9.32 -7.98
CA PHE A 9 5.23 -8.87 -8.38
C PHE A 9 5.44 -7.38 -8.11
N LEU A 10 4.47 -6.53 -8.46
CA LEU A 10 4.53 -5.09 -8.19
C LEU A 10 4.58 -4.78 -6.68
N ASN A 11 3.78 -5.50 -5.88
CA ASN A 11 3.84 -5.39 -4.42
C ASN A 11 5.21 -5.82 -3.86
N LEU A 12 5.78 -6.92 -4.34
CA LEU A 12 7.11 -7.37 -3.93
C LEU A 12 8.20 -6.37 -4.33
N CYS A 13 8.15 -5.82 -5.55
CA CYS A 13 9.05 -4.77 -5.99
C CYS A 13 8.95 -3.54 -5.08
N PHE A 14 7.74 -3.10 -4.75
CA PHE A 14 7.57 -1.92 -3.89
C PHE A 14 8.04 -2.18 -2.46
N VAL A 15 7.79 -3.37 -1.90
CA VAL A 15 8.35 -3.78 -0.59
C VAL A 15 9.87 -3.82 -0.63
N ALA A 16 10.47 -4.33 -1.71
CA ALA A 16 11.92 -4.34 -1.89
C ALA A 16 12.49 -2.91 -1.97
N THR A 17 11.82 -2.00 -2.69
CA THR A 17 12.17 -0.58 -2.76
C THR A 17 12.04 0.08 -1.39
N LEU A 18 10.99 -0.22 -0.62
CA LEU A 18 10.80 0.24 0.75
C LEU A 18 11.89 -0.25 1.70
N LEU A 19 12.29 -1.52 1.61
CA LEU A 19 13.37 -2.08 2.41
C LEU A 19 14.73 -1.46 2.06
N SER A 20 14.97 -1.22 0.77
CA SER A 20 16.16 -0.52 0.31
C SER A 20 16.18 0.93 0.83
N LEU A 21 15.09 1.67 0.63
CA LEU A 21 14.92 3.04 1.13
C LEU A 21 15.01 3.08 2.66
N SER A 22 14.50 2.10 3.40
CA SER A 22 14.57 2.11 4.86
C SER A 22 16.00 1.92 5.37
N ARG A 23 16.80 1.07 4.70
CA ARG A 23 18.23 0.92 4.97
C ARG A 23 19.01 2.20 4.65
N PHE A 24 18.70 2.88 3.54
CA PHE A 24 19.43 4.08 3.12
C PHE A 24 19.02 5.35 3.87
N TYR A 25 17.73 5.56 4.14
CA TYR A 25 17.20 6.80 4.72
C TYR A 25 16.87 6.72 6.21
N LYS A 26 17.15 5.59 6.88
CA LYS A 26 16.71 5.34 8.27
C LYS A 26 15.23 5.71 8.46
N LEU A 27 14.36 5.19 7.58
CA LEU A 27 12.92 5.40 7.69
C LEU A 27 12.44 5.03 9.10
N ARG A 28 11.63 5.90 9.70
CA ARG A 28 11.00 5.58 10.97
C ARG A 28 10.07 4.38 10.76
N LEU A 29 10.04 3.50 11.75
CA LEU A 29 9.21 2.30 11.75
C LEU A 29 7.73 2.62 11.43
N GLU A 30 7.25 3.76 11.91
CA GLU A 30 5.90 4.29 11.64
C GLU A 30 5.66 4.57 10.15
N ASP A 31 6.61 5.22 9.48
CA ASP A 31 6.50 5.53 8.05
C ASP A 31 6.51 4.24 7.22
N TYR A 32 7.34 3.27 7.61
CA TYR A 32 7.36 1.95 7.00
C TYR A 32 6.02 1.22 7.13
N PHE A 33 5.42 1.22 8.32
CA PHE A 33 4.11 0.60 8.54
C PHE A 33 2.99 1.30 7.76
N PHE A 34 2.99 2.63 7.71
CA PHE A 34 2.01 3.37 6.93
C PHE A 34 2.08 3.01 5.43
N ASN A 35 3.28 2.92 4.88
CA ASN A 35 3.49 2.55 3.48
C ASN A 35 3.04 1.10 3.20
N LEU A 36 3.24 0.17 4.15
CA LEU A 36 2.74 -1.20 4.07
C LEU A 36 1.20 -1.28 4.07
N ILE A 37 0.53 -0.45 4.89
CA ILE A 37 -0.93 -0.38 4.91
C ILE A 37 -1.45 0.11 3.57
N CYS A 38 -0.85 1.20 3.05
CA CYS A 38 -1.21 1.75 1.75
C CYS A 38 -1.05 0.69 0.66
N LEU A 39 0.05 -0.07 0.65
CA LEU A 39 0.29 -1.15 -0.31
C LEU A 39 -0.75 -2.27 -0.26
N ASN A 40 -1.27 -2.60 0.92
CA ASN A 40 -2.32 -3.62 1.05
C ASN A 40 -3.69 -3.08 0.62
N LEU A 41 -3.93 -1.77 0.73
CA LEU A 41 -5.16 -1.13 0.26
C LEU A 41 -5.21 -0.98 -1.26
N VAL A 42 -4.06 -0.86 -1.95
CA VAL A 42 -4.00 -0.79 -3.42
C VAL A 42 -4.67 -1.98 -4.12
N PRO A 43 -4.35 -3.25 -3.84
CA PRO A 43 -5.01 -4.37 -4.50
C PRO A 43 -6.50 -4.45 -4.17
N ALA A 44 -6.92 -4.02 -2.98
CA ALA A 44 -8.33 -3.92 -2.63
C ALA A 44 -9.04 -2.84 -3.48
N LEU A 45 -8.43 -1.67 -3.64
CA LEU A 45 -8.96 -0.62 -4.50
C LEU A 45 -8.98 -1.05 -5.97
N MET A 46 -7.92 -1.72 -6.46
CA MET A 46 -7.87 -2.25 -7.83
C MET A 46 -8.94 -3.31 -8.07
N TYR A 47 -9.25 -4.16 -7.08
CA TYR A 47 -10.34 -5.13 -7.17
C TYR A 47 -11.69 -4.41 -7.32
N VAL A 48 -11.94 -3.37 -6.50
CA VAL A 48 -13.14 -2.54 -6.59
C VAL A 48 -13.21 -1.83 -7.95
N CYS A 49 -12.13 -1.23 -8.43
CA CYS A 49 -12.09 -0.56 -9.73
C CYS A 49 -12.39 -1.53 -10.89
N ASN A 50 -11.82 -2.74 -10.88
CA ASN A 50 -12.14 -3.76 -11.88
C ASN A 50 -13.58 -4.27 -11.77
N TYR A 51 -14.20 -4.27 -10.58
CA TYR A 51 -15.60 -4.67 -10.42
C TYR A 51 -16.58 -3.66 -11.02
N PHE A 52 -16.27 -2.36 -10.92
CA PHE A 52 -17.09 -1.27 -11.47
C PHE A 52 -16.70 -0.85 -12.90
N ASP A 53 -15.88 -1.65 -13.58
CA ASP A 53 -15.31 -1.33 -14.89
C ASP A 53 -14.59 0.03 -14.98
N ILE A 54 -14.04 0.50 -13.87
CA ILE A 54 -13.27 1.74 -13.79
C ILE A 54 -11.82 1.44 -14.23
N LEU A 55 -11.30 2.25 -15.17
CA LEU A 55 -9.92 2.14 -15.69
C LEU A 55 -9.62 0.79 -16.39
N VAL A 56 -10.63 0.08 -16.90
CA VAL A 56 -10.45 -1.28 -17.49
C VAL A 56 -9.48 -1.28 -18.67
N GLU A 57 -9.48 -0.21 -19.46
CA GLU A 57 -8.71 -0.05 -20.70
C GLU A 57 -7.20 0.16 -20.46
N TYR A 58 -6.80 0.57 -19.26
CA TYR A 58 -5.40 0.88 -18.97
C TYR A 58 -4.58 -0.38 -18.66
N PRO A 59 -3.28 -0.40 -18.98
CA PRO A 59 -2.41 -1.50 -18.59
C PRO A 59 -2.30 -1.60 -17.06
N MET A 60 -2.06 -2.82 -16.57
CA MET A 60 -2.14 -3.14 -15.13
C MET A 60 -1.19 -2.30 -14.26
N SER A 61 -0.02 -1.93 -14.78
CA SER A 61 0.96 -1.06 -14.12
C SER A 61 0.41 0.35 -13.90
N VAL A 62 -0.31 0.91 -14.87
CA VAL A 62 -0.94 2.23 -14.76
C VAL A 62 -2.06 2.18 -13.74
N LYS A 63 -2.92 1.15 -13.78
CA LYS A 63 -3.96 0.96 -12.77
C LYS A 63 -3.35 0.89 -11.37
N TYR A 64 -2.26 0.14 -11.20
CA TYR A 64 -1.57 0.03 -9.91
C TYR A 64 -1.02 1.38 -9.43
N LEU A 65 -0.35 2.15 -10.29
CA LEU A 65 0.18 3.47 -9.94
C LEU A 65 -0.91 4.47 -9.57
N VAL A 66 -2.00 4.51 -10.35
CA VAL A 66 -3.14 5.38 -10.05
C VAL A 66 -3.80 4.98 -8.74
N SER A 67 -4.05 3.68 -8.53
CA SER A 67 -4.61 3.18 -7.27
C SER A 67 -3.69 3.46 -6.09
N LEU A 68 -2.37 3.33 -6.25
CA LEU A 68 -1.39 3.70 -5.23
C LEU A 68 -1.50 5.19 -4.90
N ALA A 69 -1.49 6.08 -5.89
CA ALA A 69 -1.62 7.52 -5.68
C ALA A 69 -2.93 7.87 -4.95
N VAL A 70 -4.05 7.28 -5.38
CA VAL A 70 -5.36 7.48 -4.75
C VAL A 70 -5.35 7.02 -3.31
N VAL A 71 -4.82 5.83 -3.02
CA VAL A 71 -4.73 5.32 -1.65
C VAL A 71 -3.88 6.24 -0.77
N TYR A 72 -2.73 6.73 -1.25
CA TYR A 72 -1.89 7.65 -0.48
C TYR A 72 -2.61 8.97 -0.21
N ILE A 73 -3.24 9.57 -1.22
CA ILE A 73 -3.99 10.83 -1.06
C ILE A 73 -5.12 10.66 -0.03
N LEU A 74 -5.84 9.54 -0.09
CA LEU A 74 -6.93 9.24 0.85
C LEU A 74 -6.43 8.91 2.26
N ALA A 75 -5.32 8.21 2.39
CA ALA A 75 -4.78 7.75 3.67
C ALA A 75 -3.96 8.82 4.41
N GLU A 76 -3.31 9.74 3.71
CA GLU A 76 -2.46 10.80 4.28
C GLU A 76 -3.16 11.62 5.39
N PRO A 77 -4.40 12.13 5.22
CA PRO A 77 -5.08 12.89 6.28
C PRO A 77 -5.33 12.04 7.54
N PHE A 78 -5.46 10.72 7.40
CA PHE A 78 -5.69 9.80 8.52
C PHE A 78 -4.40 9.20 9.08
N ARG A 79 -3.23 9.52 8.52
CA ARG A 79 -1.93 8.93 8.88
C ARG A 79 -1.67 8.92 10.39
N LYS A 80 -1.88 10.04 11.07
CA LYS A 80 -1.69 10.12 12.54
C LYS A 80 -2.66 9.21 13.32
N SER A 81 -3.90 9.10 12.86
CA SER A 81 -4.91 8.25 13.50
C SER A 81 -4.59 6.76 13.29
N ILE A 82 -4.26 6.39 12.05
CA ILE A 82 -3.88 5.03 11.67
C ILE A 82 -2.67 4.57 12.48
N LEU A 83 -1.61 5.39 12.53
CA LEU A 83 -0.40 5.07 13.30
C LEU A 83 -0.66 4.96 14.80
N LYS A 84 -1.49 5.84 15.36
CA LYS A 84 -1.88 5.77 16.78
C LYS A 84 -2.62 4.47 17.08
N GLN A 85 -3.59 4.08 16.25
CA GLN A 85 -4.31 2.82 16.40
C GLN A 85 -3.37 1.61 16.25
N LEU A 86 -2.44 1.66 15.30
CA LEU A 86 -1.47 0.59 15.09
C LEU A 86 -0.56 0.40 16.29
N ARG A 87 -0.06 1.50 16.88
CA ARG A 87 0.77 1.45 18.09
C ARG A 87 0.01 0.82 19.24
N VAL A 88 -1.25 1.22 19.46
CA VAL A 88 -2.11 0.64 20.52
C VAL A 88 -2.34 -0.85 20.28
N SER A 89 -2.59 -1.27 19.05
CA SER A 89 -2.78 -2.69 18.71
C SER A 89 -1.51 -3.51 18.94
N ILE A 90 -0.35 -3.00 18.52
CA ILE A 90 0.95 -3.68 18.74
C ILE A 90 1.26 -3.78 20.24
N GLU A 91 1.02 -2.72 21.01
CA GLU A 91 1.21 -2.74 22.47
C GLU A 91 0.28 -3.74 23.16
N LYS A 92 -0.96 -3.90 22.67
CA LYS A 92 -1.87 -4.94 23.16
C LYS A 92 -1.38 -6.35 22.84
N PHE A 93 -0.84 -6.60 21.64
CA PHE A 93 -0.29 -7.90 21.28
C PHE A 93 1.01 -8.25 22.01
N ARG A 94 1.69 -7.26 22.59
CA ARG A 94 2.94 -7.45 23.33
C ARG A 94 2.75 -7.81 24.80
N ARG A 95 1.56 -7.56 25.37
CA ARG A 95 1.20 -7.93 26.75
C ARG A 95 0.52 -9.29 26.78
#